data_AF-A0A5M6CG76-F1
#
_entry.id   AF-A0A5M6CG76-F1
#
_cell.length_a   1.000
_cell.length_b   1.000
_cell.length_c   1.000
_cell.angle_alpha   90.00
_cell.angle_beta   90.00
_cell.angle_gamma   90.00
#
_symmetry.space_group_name_H-M   'P 1'
#
loop_
_entity.id
_entity.type
_entity.pdbx_description
1 polymer ?
#
loop_
_entity_poly.entity_id
_entity_poly.type
_entity_poly.pdbx_seq_one_letter_code
_entity_poly.pdbx_strand_id
1 'polypeptide(L)'
;MQLGDFSLSGSNLYLDGTLTTAELDSLNLDSVLLIVRGTLDNRGETLEIGPGTPIRRLDIDGGTIRGGVIDGQKDGRWDTGQFGGGATLDSARYLSLPERNFDFTEGFTWEGWVHPTSVGYYQRLFDFGNGPADDNFFLNRYSTTNDLEFYNNGSRLLRVSNALSLNEWQHFAVTITPGGDLKLFKNGTEIGSTTITVPSNGVRSRNYFGHSQYVNDANFYGTIDDYRLWSVARTPAEIAANYNQMLTGSEAGLIGYWQFEETAGLVAANEVAGGDAATWQGVPDLIQVSNNGSNRLDGVRLDTEISLEGYRDFLRIDNGLELNSTMTVGRQSRVYFRGDQSVSGSGDVLISPDHTDSSYAQGLFLEQA
;
A
#
# COMPACT_ATOMS: atom_id res chain seq x y z
N MET A 1 13.13 -16.02 -37.12
CA MET A 1 11.67 -16.17 -36.96
C MET A 1 11.16 -14.76 -36.78
N GLN A 2 10.46 -14.19 -37.76
CA GLN A 2 9.89 -12.85 -37.60
C GLN A 2 8.66 -13.01 -36.70
N LEU A 3 8.79 -12.66 -35.43
CA LEU A 3 7.64 -12.54 -34.54
C LEU A 3 6.78 -11.44 -35.17
N GLY A 4 5.54 -11.76 -35.55
CA GLY A 4 4.62 -10.75 -36.10
C GLY A 4 4.26 -9.71 -35.03
N ASP A 5 3.54 -8.67 -35.42
CA ASP A 5 3.07 -7.63 -34.50
C ASP A 5 2.08 -8.23 -33.49
N PHE A 6 2.56 -8.58 -32.30
CA PHE A 6 1.78 -9.13 -31.21
C PHE A 6 1.84 -8.18 -30.02
N SER A 7 0.67 -7.82 -29.48
CA SER A 7 0.54 -6.98 -28.30
C SER A 7 -0.06 -7.75 -27.12
N LEU A 8 0.47 -7.51 -25.93
CA LEU A 8 -0.03 -8.07 -24.67
C LEU A 8 -0.27 -6.93 -23.70
N SER A 9 -1.52 -6.78 -23.24
CA SER A 9 -1.87 -5.81 -22.20
C SER A 9 -2.48 -6.51 -20.98
N GLY A 10 -2.02 -6.16 -19.78
CA GLY A 10 -2.55 -6.65 -18.49
C GLY A 10 -2.46 -8.17 -18.27
N SER A 11 -1.73 -8.87 -19.13
CA SER A 11 -1.69 -10.34 -19.19
C SER A 11 -0.45 -10.91 -18.50
N ASN A 12 -0.36 -12.24 -18.45
CA ASN A 12 0.85 -12.95 -18.04
C ASN A 12 1.62 -13.38 -19.30
N LEU A 13 2.93 -13.11 -19.34
CA LEU A 13 3.84 -13.58 -20.38
C LEU A 13 4.77 -14.64 -19.78
N TYR A 14 4.63 -15.87 -20.23
CA TYR A 14 5.50 -16.97 -19.83
C TYR A 14 6.70 -17.04 -20.76
N LEU A 15 7.89 -16.84 -20.22
CA LEU A 15 9.16 -17.01 -20.92
C LEU A 15 9.69 -18.41 -20.61
N ASP A 16 9.45 -19.37 -21.51
CA ASP A 16 9.98 -20.74 -21.38
C ASP A 16 11.32 -20.93 -22.12
N GLY A 17 11.64 -20.05 -23.08
CA GLY A 17 12.84 -20.08 -23.92
C GLY A 17 13.96 -19.18 -23.41
N THR A 18 14.87 -18.76 -24.29
CA THR A 18 15.81 -17.66 -24.00
C THR A 18 15.33 -16.41 -24.73
N LEU A 19 15.29 -15.29 -24.02
CA LEU A 19 14.94 -13.99 -24.58
C LEU A 19 15.94 -12.95 -24.07
N THR A 20 16.45 -12.11 -24.96
CA THR A 20 17.19 -10.90 -24.58
C THR A 20 16.24 -9.76 -24.25
N THR A 21 16.69 -8.76 -23.50
CA THR A 21 15.86 -7.55 -23.28
C THR A 21 15.60 -6.78 -24.57
N ALA A 22 16.54 -6.74 -25.52
CA ALA A 22 16.29 -6.16 -26.84
C ALA A 22 15.18 -6.89 -27.63
N GLU A 23 15.07 -8.21 -27.49
CA GLU A 23 13.95 -8.97 -28.06
C GLU A 23 12.65 -8.71 -27.30
N LEU A 24 12.72 -8.49 -25.98
CA LEU A 24 11.58 -8.13 -25.14
C LEU A 24 11.02 -6.75 -25.51
N ASP A 25 11.89 -5.76 -25.73
CA ASP A 25 11.53 -4.40 -26.17
C ASP A 25 10.93 -4.37 -27.57
N SER A 26 11.23 -5.38 -28.39
CA SER A 26 10.60 -5.54 -29.71
C SER A 26 9.15 -6.03 -29.62
N LEU A 27 8.70 -6.48 -28.44
CA LEU A 27 7.31 -6.86 -28.18
C LEU A 27 6.52 -5.62 -27.73
N ASN A 28 5.29 -5.49 -28.22
CA ASN A 28 4.39 -4.42 -27.79
C ASN A 28 3.70 -4.81 -26.47
N LEU A 29 4.44 -4.72 -25.35
CA LEU A 29 3.97 -5.07 -24.02
C LEU A 29 3.40 -3.85 -23.30
N ASP A 30 2.33 -4.06 -22.54
CA ASP A 30 1.69 -3.04 -21.72
C ASP A 30 1.28 -3.65 -20.37
N SER A 31 1.94 -3.22 -19.29
CA SER A 31 1.63 -3.65 -17.92
C SER A 31 1.53 -5.18 -17.80
N VAL A 32 2.54 -5.92 -18.29
CA VAL A 32 2.55 -7.39 -18.30
C VAL A 32 3.22 -7.96 -17.06
N LEU A 33 2.72 -9.09 -16.54
CA LEU A 33 3.44 -9.92 -15.57
C LEU A 33 4.34 -10.87 -16.35
N LEU A 34 5.65 -10.63 -16.29
CA LEU A 34 6.64 -11.50 -16.92
C LEU A 34 6.99 -12.65 -15.98
N ILE A 35 6.79 -13.88 -16.41
CA ILE A 35 7.07 -15.10 -15.65
C ILE A 35 8.24 -15.82 -16.31
N VAL A 36 9.40 -15.82 -15.67
CA VAL A 36 10.66 -16.36 -16.19
C VAL A 36 10.80 -17.82 -15.77
N ARG A 37 10.58 -18.73 -16.74
CA ARG A 37 10.77 -20.19 -16.62
C ARG A 37 11.99 -20.70 -17.37
N GLY A 38 12.40 -19.97 -18.41
CA GLY A 38 13.59 -20.19 -19.23
C GLY A 38 14.74 -19.26 -18.82
N THR A 39 15.25 -18.44 -19.75
CA THR A 39 16.34 -17.48 -19.49
C THR A 39 16.00 -16.10 -20.02
N LEU A 40 15.95 -15.11 -19.13
CA LEU A 40 15.96 -13.69 -19.48
C LEU A 40 17.41 -13.21 -19.47
N ASP A 41 17.95 -12.88 -20.64
CA ASP A 41 19.32 -12.40 -20.81
C ASP A 41 19.33 -10.87 -20.93
N ASN A 42 19.59 -10.20 -19.81
CA ASN A 42 19.62 -8.75 -19.67
C ASN A 42 21.06 -8.20 -19.64
N ARG A 43 22.05 -8.98 -20.11
CA ARG A 43 23.46 -8.60 -20.01
C ARG A 43 23.76 -7.27 -20.70
N GLY A 44 24.24 -6.30 -19.92
CA GLY A 44 24.65 -4.99 -20.40
C GLY A 44 23.51 -3.98 -20.52
N GLU A 45 22.29 -4.37 -20.18
CA GLU A 45 21.07 -3.57 -20.32
C GLU A 45 20.45 -3.26 -18.95
N THR A 46 19.47 -2.34 -18.95
CA THR A 46 18.60 -2.05 -17.80
C THR A 46 17.18 -2.45 -18.15
N LEU A 47 16.57 -3.28 -17.31
CA LEU A 47 15.16 -3.63 -17.43
C LEU A 47 14.37 -2.83 -16.40
N GLU A 48 13.55 -1.91 -16.88
CA GLU A 48 12.59 -1.17 -16.05
C GLU A 48 11.36 -2.03 -15.79
N ILE A 49 11.00 -2.18 -14.52
CA ILE A 49 9.77 -2.87 -14.09
C ILE A 49 8.96 -2.02 -13.12
N GLY A 50 7.66 -2.28 -13.04
CA GLY A 50 6.75 -1.58 -12.16
C GLY A 50 5.67 -0.78 -12.90
N PRO A 51 4.83 -0.03 -12.17
CA PRO A 51 3.73 0.74 -12.76
C PRO A 51 4.22 1.75 -13.80
N GLY A 52 3.47 1.91 -14.88
CA GLY A 52 3.84 2.78 -16.01
C GLY A 52 4.89 2.18 -16.97
N THR A 53 5.47 1.02 -16.66
CA THR A 53 6.41 0.31 -17.55
C THR A 53 5.70 -0.81 -18.33
N PRO A 54 6.31 -1.32 -19.42
CA PRO A 54 5.78 -2.49 -20.15
C PRO A 54 5.65 -3.75 -19.28
N ILE A 55 6.44 -3.88 -18.21
CA ILE A 55 6.45 -5.03 -17.31
C ILE A 55 6.09 -4.57 -15.90
N ARG A 56 4.82 -4.75 -15.52
CA ARG A 56 4.34 -4.29 -14.20
C ARG A 56 5.02 -5.02 -13.03
N ARG A 57 5.45 -6.27 -13.25
CA ARG A 57 5.96 -7.18 -12.21
C ARG A 57 6.68 -8.38 -12.87
N LEU A 58 7.67 -8.92 -12.18
CA LEU A 58 8.56 -9.99 -12.66
C LEU A 58 8.55 -11.18 -11.68
N ASP A 59 8.22 -12.37 -12.16
CA ASP A 59 8.26 -13.60 -11.35
C ASP A 59 9.31 -14.55 -11.88
N ILE A 60 10.15 -15.10 -11.00
CA ILE A 60 11.08 -16.19 -11.33
C ILE A 60 10.42 -17.51 -10.92
N ASP A 61 10.10 -18.33 -11.92
CA ASP A 61 9.36 -19.59 -11.77
C ASP A 61 10.13 -20.75 -12.44
N GLY A 62 11.33 -21.01 -11.95
CA GLY A 62 12.22 -22.09 -12.42
C GLY A 62 13.23 -21.64 -13.46
N GLY A 63 13.19 -20.36 -13.84
CA GLY A 63 14.08 -19.78 -14.83
C GLY A 63 15.30 -19.07 -14.25
N THR A 64 16.03 -18.42 -15.16
CA THR A 64 17.27 -17.68 -14.89
C THR A 64 17.15 -16.25 -15.41
N ILE A 65 17.57 -15.26 -14.61
CA ILE A 65 17.86 -13.91 -15.09
C ILE A 65 19.38 -13.76 -15.14
N ARG A 66 19.92 -13.28 -16.27
CA ARG A 66 21.36 -13.11 -16.48
C ARG A 66 21.74 -11.65 -16.73
N GLY A 67 22.66 -11.14 -15.91
CA GLY A 67 23.31 -9.85 -16.13
C GLY A 67 22.40 -8.63 -16.04
N GLY A 68 23.04 -7.47 -16.19
CA GLY A 68 22.36 -6.18 -16.29
C GLY A 68 21.76 -5.69 -14.99
N VAL A 69 20.99 -4.61 -15.11
CA VAL A 69 20.28 -3.97 -14.00
C VAL A 69 18.79 -4.29 -14.13
N ILE A 70 18.16 -4.70 -13.04
CA ILE A 70 16.71 -4.66 -12.91
C ILE A 70 16.39 -3.46 -12.02
N ASP A 71 15.83 -2.42 -12.62
CA ASP A 71 15.43 -1.19 -11.94
C ASP A 71 13.91 -1.19 -11.80
N GLY A 72 13.42 -1.04 -10.58
CA GLY A 72 12.00 -1.24 -10.29
C GLY A 72 11.49 -0.23 -9.28
N GLN A 73 10.53 0.57 -9.71
CA GLN A 73 9.89 1.60 -8.91
C GLN A 73 8.49 1.13 -8.52
N LYS A 74 8.24 0.96 -7.21
CA LYS A 74 6.89 0.69 -6.69
C LYS A 74 6.05 1.95 -6.77
N ASP A 75 4.75 1.78 -7.00
CA ASP A 75 3.80 2.89 -7.06
C ASP A 75 2.57 2.62 -6.20
N GLY A 76 2.04 3.71 -5.65
CA GLY A 76 0.68 3.78 -5.16
C GLY A 76 -0.32 3.57 -6.28
N ARG A 77 -1.60 3.41 -5.92
CA ARG A 77 -2.66 3.42 -6.93
C ARG A 77 -3.32 4.78 -6.98
N TRP A 78 -2.80 5.63 -7.85
CA TRP A 78 -3.33 6.95 -8.11
C TRP A 78 -4.28 6.88 -9.31
N ASP A 79 -5.56 7.14 -9.09
CA ASP A 79 -6.61 7.15 -10.12
C ASP A 79 -7.38 8.49 -10.07
N THR A 80 -8.47 8.62 -10.82
CA THR A 80 -9.35 9.79 -10.75
C THR A 80 -10.12 9.84 -9.42
N GLY A 81 -9.98 10.94 -8.70
CA GLY A 81 -10.75 11.27 -7.50
C GLY A 81 -12.02 12.06 -7.77
N GLN A 82 -12.60 12.59 -6.70
CA GLN A 82 -13.66 13.58 -6.74
C GLN A 82 -13.14 14.95 -7.22
N PHE A 83 -11.88 15.30 -6.91
CA PHE A 83 -11.24 16.58 -7.18
C PHE A 83 -10.00 16.52 -8.07
N GLY A 84 -9.89 15.53 -8.93
CA GLY A 84 -8.72 15.37 -9.79
C GLY A 84 -8.14 13.98 -9.62
N GLY A 85 -7.04 13.89 -8.90
CA GLY A 85 -6.44 12.64 -8.43
C GLY A 85 -7.17 12.04 -7.23
N GLY A 86 -6.86 10.78 -6.91
CA GLY A 86 -7.45 10.04 -5.82
C GLY A 86 -6.66 8.76 -5.55
N ALA A 87 -6.69 8.28 -4.31
CA ALA A 87 -6.02 7.04 -3.92
C ALA A 87 -6.99 5.86 -3.97
N THR A 88 -6.73 4.88 -4.86
CA THR A 88 -7.58 3.68 -4.96
C THR A 88 -7.06 2.52 -4.13
N LEU A 89 -7.77 2.24 -3.05
CA LEU A 89 -7.44 1.18 -2.10
C LEU A 89 -8.08 -0.15 -2.53
N ASP A 90 -7.50 -1.26 -2.09
CA ASP A 90 -7.99 -2.60 -2.38
C ASP A 90 -7.71 -3.59 -1.24
N SER A 91 -7.90 -4.89 -1.51
CA SER A 91 -7.70 -5.96 -0.53
C SER A 91 -6.29 -6.04 0.06
N ALA A 92 -5.30 -5.46 -0.60
CA ALA A 92 -3.91 -5.42 -0.14
C ALA A 92 -3.44 -4.00 0.18
N ARG A 93 -3.77 -3.03 -0.67
CA ARG A 93 -3.24 -1.67 -0.61
C ARG A 93 -4.09 -0.74 0.23
N TYR A 94 -3.43 -0.01 1.11
CA TYR A 94 -4.00 1.00 1.99
C TYR A 94 -2.94 2.08 2.28
N LEU A 95 -3.32 3.14 2.98
CA LEU A 95 -2.40 4.20 3.39
C LEU A 95 -2.22 4.18 4.91
N SER A 96 -0.99 4.39 5.37
CA SER A 96 -0.67 4.58 6.78
C SER A 96 -0.15 5.99 7.05
N LEU A 97 -0.47 6.51 8.23
CA LEU A 97 0.16 7.70 8.79
C LEU A 97 1.19 7.27 9.83
N PRO A 98 2.27 8.06 10.04
CA PRO A 98 3.22 7.79 11.11
C PRO A 98 2.56 7.93 12.49
N GLU A 99 3.34 7.58 13.51
CA GLU A 99 2.98 7.82 14.90
C GLU A 99 2.67 9.31 15.12
N ARG A 100 1.54 9.60 15.76
CA ARG A 100 1.16 10.98 16.07
C ARG A 100 0.34 11.09 17.35
N ASN A 101 0.43 12.25 17.99
CA ASN A 101 -0.42 12.59 19.11
C ASN A 101 -1.80 13.05 18.61
N PHE A 102 -2.87 12.46 19.14
CA PHE A 102 -4.23 12.95 18.96
C PHE A 102 -4.66 13.67 20.24
N ASP A 103 -5.10 14.91 20.07
CA ASP A 103 -5.60 15.76 21.16
C ASP A 103 -7.02 16.21 20.84
N PHE A 104 -7.96 15.81 21.70
CA PHE A 104 -9.38 16.08 21.61
C PHE A 104 -9.82 17.26 22.49
N THR A 105 -8.88 18.00 23.09
CA THR A 105 -9.17 19.10 24.03
C THR A 105 -10.04 20.19 23.41
N GLU A 106 -9.81 20.52 22.14
CA GLU A 106 -10.62 21.47 21.36
C GLU A 106 -11.63 20.76 20.42
N GLY A 107 -11.74 19.44 20.57
CA GLY A 107 -12.54 18.55 19.75
C GLY A 107 -11.73 17.89 18.64
N PHE A 108 -12.43 17.25 17.71
CA PHE A 108 -11.85 16.51 16.60
C PHE A 108 -12.79 16.51 15.41
N THR A 109 -12.23 16.55 14.21
CA THR A 109 -12.97 16.23 12.99
C THR A 109 -12.11 15.38 12.06
N TRP A 110 -12.68 14.29 11.53
CA TRP A 110 -12.20 13.66 10.30
C TRP A 110 -13.25 13.87 9.22
N GLU A 111 -12.82 14.16 8.00
CA GLU A 111 -13.70 14.20 6.85
C GLU A 111 -12.97 13.80 5.56
N GLY A 112 -13.72 13.38 4.54
CA GLY A 112 -13.16 13.03 3.24
C GLY A 112 -14.17 12.41 2.29
N TRP A 113 -13.79 12.36 1.02
CA TRP A 113 -14.55 11.73 -0.05
C TRP A 113 -14.21 10.26 -0.20
N VAL A 114 -15.23 9.43 -0.38
CA VAL A 114 -15.07 7.99 -0.61
C VAL A 114 -15.96 7.51 -1.74
N HIS A 115 -15.46 6.56 -2.51
CA HIS A 115 -16.15 5.89 -3.61
C HIS A 115 -15.98 4.36 -3.46
N PRO A 116 -16.71 3.72 -2.53
CA PRO A 116 -16.60 2.28 -2.29
C PRO A 116 -17.17 1.51 -3.49
N THR A 117 -16.44 0.50 -3.97
CA THR A 117 -16.86 -0.33 -5.13
C THR A 117 -17.15 -1.78 -4.77
N SER A 118 -16.94 -2.17 -3.51
CA SER A 118 -17.33 -3.48 -3.01
C SER A 118 -17.82 -3.43 -1.55
N VAL A 119 -18.37 -4.56 -1.10
CA VAL A 119 -18.80 -4.78 0.28
C VAL A 119 -17.89 -5.84 0.90
N GLY A 120 -17.06 -5.40 1.83
CA GLY A 120 -16.23 -6.26 2.67
C GLY A 120 -16.68 -6.22 4.13
N TYR A 121 -16.27 -7.20 4.91
CA TYR A 121 -16.56 -7.28 6.33
C TYR A 121 -15.85 -6.16 7.10
N TYR A 122 -16.60 -5.29 7.79
CA TYR A 122 -16.08 -4.23 8.67
C TYR A 122 -15.08 -3.23 8.06
N GLN A 123 -15.14 -3.01 6.75
CA GLN A 123 -14.25 -2.08 6.05
C GLN A 123 -14.16 -0.70 6.73
N ARG A 124 -12.94 -0.23 6.96
CA ARG A 124 -12.65 1.07 7.59
C ARG A 124 -12.62 2.18 6.55
N LEU A 125 -13.10 3.36 6.90
CA LEU A 125 -12.78 4.59 6.16
C LEU A 125 -11.47 5.16 6.71
N PHE A 126 -11.35 5.21 8.04
CA PHE A 126 -10.11 5.41 8.79
C PHE A 126 -10.10 4.53 10.05
N ASP A 127 -8.91 4.25 10.57
CA ASP A 127 -8.70 3.56 11.86
C ASP A 127 -7.41 4.07 12.53
N PHE A 128 -7.55 4.77 13.67
CA PHE A 128 -6.43 5.34 14.40
C PHE A 128 -6.36 4.76 15.81
N GLY A 129 -5.21 4.25 16.23
CA GLY A 129 -5.05 3.65 17.55
C GLY A 129 -3.68 3.00 17.79
N ASN A 130 -3.64 2.09 18.76
CA ASN A 130 -2.46 1.29 19.10
C ASN A 130 -2.69 -0.23 18.94
N GLY A 131 -3.95 -0.63 18.73
CA GLY A 131 -4.34 -2.00 18.41
C GLY A 131 -5.84 -2.22 18.56
N PRO A 132 -6.30 -3.48 18.36
CA PRO A 132 -7.68 -3.88 18.65
C PRO A 132 -8.10 -3.54 20.08
N ALA A 133 -9.04 -2.61 20.24
CA ALA A 133 -9.51 -2.12 21.55
C ALA A 133 -8.36 -1.59 22.43
N ASP A 134 -7.38 -0.93 21.79
CA ASP A 134 -6.26 -0.27 22.45
C ASP A 134 -6.13 1.16 21.89
N ASP A 135 -6.78 2.09 22.57
CA ASP A 135 -6.93 3.51 22.22
C ASP A 135 -7.44 3.77 20.79
N ASN A 136 -8.05 2.77 20.16
CA ASN A 136 -8.46 2.87 18.77
C ASN A 136 -9.86 3.48 18.59
N PHE A 137 -10.01 4.33 17.58
CA PHE A 137 -11.31 4.84 17.16
C PHE A 137 -11.36 4.90 15.64
N PHE A 138 -12.54 4.60 15.08
CA PHE A 138 -12.68 4.40 13.65
C PHE A 138 -14.11 4.62 13.17
N LEU A 139 -14.23 4.87 11.87
CA LEU A 139 -15.49 4.88 11.14
C LEU A 139 -15.49 3.72 10.14
N ASN A 140 -16.52 2.87 10.19
CA ASN A 140 -16.52 1.61 9.44
C ASN A 140 -17.90 1.19 8.95
N ARG A 141 -17.91 0.34 7.93
CA ARG A 141 -19.08 -0.43 7.54
C ARG A 141 -19.49 -1.41 8.65
N TYR A 142 -20.77 -1.55 8.98
CA TYR A 142 -21.21 -2.64 9.86
C TYR A 142 -21.24 -3.97 9.12
N SER A 143 -20.43 -4.95 9.55
CA SER A 143 -20.43 -6.29 8.96
C SER A 143 -20.34 -6.18 7.42
N THR A 144 -21.27 -6.78 6.67
CA THR A 144 -21.43 -6.65 5.22
C THR A 144 -22.69 -5.87 4.81
N THR A 145 -23.16 -4.93 5.65
CA THR A 145 -24.33 -4.08 5.33
C THR A 145 -23.90 -2.72 4.77
N ASN A 146 -24.84 -1.86 4.35
CA ASN A 146 -24.57 -0.47 3.95
C ASN A 146 -24.63 0.52 5.13
N ASP A 147 -24.62 0.02 6.36
CA ASP A 147 -24.66 0.88 7.54
C ASP A 147 -23.24 1.33 7.88
N LEU A 148 -23.14 2.55 8.40
CA LEU A 148 -21.88 3.12 8.86
C LEU A 148 -21.91 3.28 10.38
N GLU A 149 -20.81 2.94 11.03
CA GLU A 149 -20.67 2.89 12.48
C GLU A 149 -19.45 3.67 12.94
N PHE A 150 -19.60 4.39 14.05
CA PHE A 150 -18.47 4.93 14.79
C PHE A 150 -18.20 4.06 16.01
N TYR A 151 -16.93 3.76 16.22
CA TYR A 151 -16.45 2.89 17.28
C TYR A 151 -15.31 3.57 18.05
N ASN A 152 -15.24 3.31 19.34
CA ASN A 152 -14.17 3.78 20.20
C ASN A 152 -13.83 2.69 21.22
N ASN A 153 -12.58 2.28 21.25
CA ASN A 153 -11.94 1.45 22.26
C ASN A 153 -12.78 0.21 22.67
N GLY A 154 -13.11 -0.64 21.69
CA GLY A 154 -13.88 -1.86 21.95
C GLY A 154 -15.41 -1.69 22.01
N SER A 155 -15.95 -0.49 21.76
CA SER A 155 -17.39 -0.22 21.81
C SER A 155 -17.92 0.50 20.58
N ARG A 156 -19.03 0.00 20.02
CA ARG A 156 -19.81 0.73 19.00
C ARG A 156 -20.65 1.80 19.68
N LEU A 157 -20.50 3.05 19.24
CA LEU A 157 -21.14 4.20 19.87
C LEU A 157 -22.25 4.81 19.02
N LEU A 158 -22.11 4.79 17.69
CA LEU A 158 -23.13 5.24 16.75
C LEU A 158 -23.23 4.26 15.59
N ARG A 159 -24.45 4.05 15.07
CA ARG A 159 -24.71 3.37 13.80
C ARG A 159 -25.79 4.12 13.04
N VAL A 160 -25.54 4.40 11.77
CA VAL A 160 -26.50 4.99 10.84
C VAL A 160 -26.79 3.99 9.74
N SER A 161 -28.05 3.62 9.59
CA SER A 161 -28.47 2.61 8.61
C SER A 161 -28.41 3.15 7.18
N ASN A 162 -27.99 2.30 6.23
CA ASN A 162 -27.92 2.62 4.80
C ASN A 162 -27.18 3.93 4.46
N ALA A 163 -26.15 4.28 5.23
CA ALA A 163 -25.35 5.47 5.00
C ALA A 163 -24.46 5.35 3.75
N LEU A 164 -23.98 4.15 3.41
CA LEU A 164 -23.06 3.91 2.31
C LEU A 164 -23.80 3.61 0.99
N SER A 165 -23.44 4.32 -0.07
CA SER A 165 -23.77 3.96 -1.47
C SER A 165 -22.56 3.33 -2.15
N LEU A 166 -22.74 2.28 -2.94
CA LEU A 166 -21.65 1.74 -3.77
C LEU A 166 -21.58 2.47 -5.11
N ASN A 167 -20.37 2.58 -5.66
CA ASN A 167 -20.09 3.17 -6.97
C ASN A 167 -20.59 4.62 -7.11
N GLU A 168 -20.57 5.36 -6.01
CA GLU A 168 -20.94 6.78 -5.96
C GLU A 168 -19.97 7.51 -5.03
N TRP A 169 -19.51 8.68 -5.46
CA TRP A 169 -18.75 9.59 -4.60
C TRP A 169 -19.66 10.14 -3.52
N GLN A 170 -19.21 10.05 -2.28
CA GLN A 170 -19.89 10.62 -1.13
C GLN A 170 -18.87 11.12 -0.12
N HIS A 171 -19.17 12.27 0.47
CA HIS A 171 -18.34 12.85 1.52
C HIS A 171 -18.89 12.44 2.88
N PHE A 172 -18.02 11.96 3.77
CA PHE A 172 -18.35 11.74 5.17
C PHE A 172 -17.55 12.67 6.07
N ALA A 173 -18.15 13.09 7.17
CA ALA A 173 -17.44 13.77 8.25
C ALA A 173 -17.90 13.24 9.61
N VAL A 174 -16.97 13.09 10.56
CA VAL A 174 -17.24 12.82 11.96
C VAL A 174 -16.68 13.96 12.79
N THR A 175 -17.53 14.62 13.57
CA THR A 175 -17.11 15.68 14.50
C THR A 175 -17.33 15.21 15.93
N ILE A 176 -16.39 15.49 16.84
CA ILE A 176 -16.50 15.21 18.27
C ILE A 176 -16.15 16.48 19.02
N THR A 177 -17.10 17.06 19.75
CA THR A 177 -16.84 18.22 20.61
C THR A 177 -16.05 17.84 21.87
N PRO A 178 -15.40 18.79 22.56
CA PRO A 178 -14.75 18.52 23.86
C PRO A 178 -15.69 17.90 24.91
N GLY A 179 -17.00 18.13 24.78
CA GLY A 179 -18.03 17.55 25.65
C GLY A 179 -18.53 16.17 25.22
N GLY A 180 -18.02 15.61 24.12
CA GLY A 180 -18.41 14.30 23.61
C GLY A 180 -19.67 14.29 22.73
N ASP A 181 -20.17 15.44 22.26
CA ASP A 181 -21.19 15.46 21.22
C ASP A 181 -20.56 14.98 19.89
N LEU A 182 -20.96 13.79 19.46
CA LEU A 182 -20.53 13.16 18.21
C LEU A 182 -21.61 13.34 17.15
N LYS A 183 -21.20 13.80 15.97
CA LYS A 183 -22.08 13.91 14.79
C LYS A 183 -21.42 13.27 13.58
N LEU A 184 -22.23 12.59 12.77
CA LEU A 184 -21.85 12.00 11.49
C LEU A 184 -22.62 12.72 10.37
N PHE A 185 -21.90 13.10 9.32
CA PHE A 185 -22.43 13.83 8.17
C PHE A 185 -22.24 13.03 6.88
N LYS A 186 -23.17 13.15 5.94
CA LYS A 186 -23.03 12.72 4.54
C LYS A 186 -23.33 13.89 3.61
N ASN A 187 -22.43 14.19 2.68
CA ASN A 187 -22.58 15.27 1.70
C ASN A 187 -23.03 16.60 2.32
N GLY A 188 -22.35 17.01 3.40
CA GLY A 188 -22.63 18.27 4.10
C GLY A 188 -23.82 18.24 5.07
N THR A 189 -24.60 17.16 5.15
CA THR A 189 -25.81 17.07 5.97
C THR A 189 -25.63 16.07 7.13
N GLU A 190 -26.07 16.43 8.34
CA GLU A 190 -26.05 15.52 9.51
C GLU A 190 -26.98 14.31 9.25
N ILE A 191 -26.45 13.09 9.43
CA ILE A 191 -27.18 11.83 9.26
C ILE A 191 -27.33 11.03 10.56
N GLY A 192 -26.62 11.44 11.62
CA GLY A 192 -26.75 10.84 12.95
C GLY A 192 -25.91 11.56 13.98
N SER A 193 -26.33 11.46 15.24
CA SER A 193 -25.63 12.05 16.38
C SER A 193 -25.87 11.26 17.66
N THR A 194 -24.95 11.38 18.60
CA THR A 194 -25.03 10.79 19.94
C THR A 194 -24.02 11.45 20.87
N THR A 195 -24.17 11.24 22.19
CA THR A 195 -23.15 11.64 23.17
C THR A 195 -22.26 10.46 23.52
N ILE A 196 -20.95 10.68 23.53
CA ILE A 196 -19.94 9.66 23.80
C ILE A 196 -19.01 10.08 24.94
N THR A 197 -18.27 9.10 25.48
CA THR A 197 -17.01 9.43 26.15
C THR A 197 -15.98 9.79 25.08
N VAL A 198 -15.40 10.99 25.20
CA VAL A 198 -14.36 11.47 24.27
C VAL A 198 -13.18 10.49 24.27
N PRO A 199 -12.62 10.13 23.10
CA PRO A 199 -11.41 9.30 23.04
C PRO A 199 -10.27 9.92 23.87
N SER A 200 -9.41 9.05 24.41
CA SER A 200 -8.24 9.46 25.19
C SER A 200 -7.26 10.28 24.33
N ASN A 201 -6.77 11.38 24.91
CA ASN A 201 -5.61 12.08 24.36
C ASN A 201 -4.38 11.18 24.47
N GLY A 202 -3.56 11.18 23.42
CA GLY A 202 -2.32 10.42 23.45
C GLY A 202 -1.79 10.05 22.07
N VAL A 203 -0.61 9.44 22.13
CA VAL A 203 0.13 8.96 20.96
C VAL A 203 -0.50 7.67 20.44
N ARG A 204 -0.70 7.63 19.12
CA ARG A 204 -1.20 6.47 18.38
C ARG A 204 -0.21 6.11 17.29
N SER A 205 0.21 4.84 17.27
CA SER A 205 1.26 4.33 16.38
C SER A 205 0.73 3.57 15.16
N ARG A 206 -0.55 3.22 15.15
CA ARG A 206 -1.22 2.48 14.07
C ARG A 206 -2.38 3.30 13.54
N ASN A 207 -2.09 4.06 12.48
CA ASN A 207 -3.01 5.02 11.91
C ASN A 207 -3.20 4.75 10.43
N TYR A 208 -4.41 4.42 10.01
CA TYR A 208 -4.68 3.92 8.68
C TYR A 208 -5.85 4.64 8.00
N PHE A 209 -5.75 4.78 6.68
CA PHE A 209 -6.88 5.02 5.80
C PHE A 209 -7.18 3.73 5.05
N GLY A 210 -8.42 3.25 5.15
CA GLY A 210 -8.89 2.07 4.44
C GLY A 210 -8.40 0.71 4.96
N HIS A 211 -7.71 0.63 6.11
CA HIS A 211 -7.28 -0.63 6.71
C HIS A 211 -7.77 -0.76 8.16
N SER A 212 -7.94 -2.00 8.62
CA SER A 212 -8.40 -2.34 9.97
C SER A 212 -7.28 -2.89 10.82
N GLN A 213 -7.25 -2.48 12.09
CA GLN A 213 -6.33 -3.08 13.07
C GLN A 213 -6.74 -4.52 13.46
N TYR A 214 -7.91 -4.99 13.05
CA TYR A 214 -8.42 -6.33 13.32
C TYR A 214 -8.18 -7.26 12.12
N VAL A 215 -7.44 -8.34 12.35
CA VAL A 215 -6.95 -9.27 11.32
C VAL A 215 -8.03 -9.90 10.41
N ASN A 216 -9.27 -10.00 10.89
CA ASN A 216 -10.36 -10.65 10.14
C ASN A 216 -11.21 -9.66 9.32
N ASP A 217 -10.96 -8.36 9.45
CA ASP A 217 -11.70 -7.34 8.72
C ASP A 217 -11.10 -7.13 7.34
N ALA A 218 -11.95 -6.81 6.38
CA ALA A 218 -11.52 -6.49 5.03
C ALA A 218 -11.01 -5.06 4.93
N ASN A 219 -10.02 -4.83 4.06
CA ASN A 219 -9.65 -3.49 3.64
C ASN A 219 -10.79 -2.81 2.87
N PHE A 220 -10.80 -1.49 2.92
CA PHE A 220 -11.59 -0.67 2.02
C PHE A 220 -11.22 -0.97 0.57
N TYR A 221 -12.23 -1.03 -0.28
CA TYR A 221 -12.06 -1.29 -1.70
C TYR A 221 -12.80 -0.21 -2.48
N GLY A 222 -12.05 0.65 -3.15
CA GLY A 222 -12.58 1.85 -3.79
C GLY A 222 -11.58 3.01 -3.70
N THR A 223 -12.00 4.16 -4.23
CA THR A 223 -11.16 5.36 -4.28
C THR A 223 -11.51 6.30 -3.13
N ILE A 224 -10.49 6.88 -2.51
CA ILE A 224 -10.63 7.94 -1.51
C ILE A 224 -10.02 9.23 -2.05
N ASP A 225 -10.54 10.35 -1.57
CA ASP A 225 -10.09 11.67 -2.00
C ASP A 225 -10.24 12.69 -0.86
N ASP A 226 -9.38 13.71 -0.83
CA ASP A 226 -9.54 14.94 -0.04
C ASP A 226 -9.77 14.66 1.45
N TYR A 227 -8.95 13.75 2.02
CA TYR A 227 -9.01 13.38 3.44
C TYR A 227 -8.43 14.48 4.32
N ARG A 228 -9.16 14.85 5.36
CA ARG A 228 -8.82 15.95 6.28
C ARG A 228 -8.93 15.50 7.72
N LEU A 229 -7.98 15.97 8.54
CA LEU A 229 -7.97 15.82 9.98
C LEU A 229 -7.87 17.18 10.65
N TRP A 230 -8.75 17.43 11.60
CA TRP A 230 -8.82 18.67 12.35
C TRP A 230 -8.69 18.40 13.85
N SER A 231 -7.93 19.26 14.53
CA SER A 231 -7.82 19.29 16.00
C SER A 231 -8.95 20.10 16.66
N VAL A 232 -10.05 20.33 15.92
CA VAL A 232 -11.23 21.07 16.39
C VAL A 232 -12.50 20.35 15.94
N ALA A 233 -13.58 20.52 16.69
CA ALA A 233 -14.91 20.10 16.25
C ALA A 233 -15.49 21.13 15.26
N ARG A 234 -15.49 20.79 13.97
CA ARG A 234 -16.09 21.62 12.93
C ARG A 234 -17.60 21.66 13.10
N THR A 235 -18.20 22.81 12.89
CA THR A 235 -19.65 23.00 13.02
C THR A 235 -20.41 22.44 11.81
N PRO A 236 -21.71 22.09 11.95
CA PRO A 236 -22.52 21.69 10.80
C PRO A 236 -22.51 22.68 9.64
N ALA A 237 -22.49 23.99 9.93
CA ALA A 237 -22.45 25.03 8.90
C ALA A 237 -21.11 25.05 8.15
N GLU A 238 -20.00 24.86 8.87
CA GLU A 238 -18.67 24.76 8.28
C GLU A 238 -18.51 23.52 7.40
N ILE A 239 -19.02 22.37 7.86
CA ILE A 239 -19.04 21.13 7.06
C ILE A 239 -19.88 21.33 5.80
N ALA A 240 -21.10 21.87 5.93
CA ALA A 240 -21.97 22.12 4.79
C ALA A 240 -21.38 23.10 3.76
N ALA A 241 -20.61 24.09 4.21
CA ALA A 241 -19.97 25.07 3.33
C ALA A 241 -18.76 24.49 2.58
N ASN A 242 -17.99 23.59 3.20
CA ASN A 242 -16.66 23.22 2.73
C ASN A 242 -16.52 21.77 2.24
N TYR A 243 -17.54 20.91 2.40
CA TYR A 243 -17.43 19.50 2.02
C TYR A 243 -17.15 19.29 0.51
N ASN A 244 -17.58 20.23 -0.34
CA ASN A 244 -17.44 20.17 -1.78
C ASN A 244 -16.52 21.26 -2.33
N GLN A 245 -15.48 21.63 -1.57
CA GLN A 245 -14.48 22.61 -1.97
C GLN A 245 -13.10 22.13 -1.55
N MET A 246 -12.10 22.20 -2.43
CA MET A 246 -10.70 22.01 -2.02
C MET A 246 -10.27 23.14 -1.07
N LEU A 247 -9.47 22.78 -0.08
CA LEU A 247 -8.89 23.71 0.89
C LEU A 247 -7.46 24.08 0.51
N THR A 248 -6.85 24.97 1.27
CA THR A 248 -5.48 25.44 1.03
C THR A 248 -4.42 24.73 1.87
N GLY A 249 -4.82 24.01 2.93
CA GLY A 249 -3.90 23.42 3.90
C GLY A 249 -3.47 24.39 5.02
N SER A 250 -3.95 25.63 4.99
CA SER A 250 -3.59 26.69 5.96
C SER A 250 -4.70 27.05 6.94
N GLU A 251 -5.81 26.32 6.91
CA GLU A 251 -6.98 26.57 7.74
C GLU A 251 -6.69 26.32 9.23
N ALA A 252 -7.20 27.21 10.10
CA ALA A 252 -6.99 27.09 11.53
C ALA A 252 -7.58 25.78 12.08
N GLY A 253 -6.76 25.02 12.79
CA GLY A 253 -7.13 23.72 13.36
C GLY A 253 -7.03 22.54 12.40
N LEU A 254 -6.64 22.73 11.14
CA LEU A 254 -6.33 21.65 10.20
C LEU A 254 -4.94 21.09 10.53
N ILE A 255 -4.85 19.77 10.76
CA ILE A 255 -3.62 19.07 11.18
C ILE A 255 -3.24 17.92 10.24
N GLY A 256 -4.00 17.72 9.18
CA GLY A 256 -3.68 16.80 8.10
C GLY A 256 -4.61 17.04 6.93
N TYR A 257 -4.04 17.13 5.74
CA TYR A 257 -4.79 17.30 4.51
C TYR A 257 -4.13 16.57 3.36
N TRP A 258 -4.73 15.47 2.91
CA TRP A 258 -4.26 14.66 1.79
C TRP A 258 -5.23 14.80 0.63
N GLN A 259 -4.79 15.49 -0.43
CA GLN A 259 -5.58 15.69 -1.65
C GLN A 259 -5.45 14.50 -2.60
N PHE A 260 -4.39 13.70 -2.49
CA PHE A 260 -4.15 12.54 -3.36
C PHE A 260 -4.00 12.88 -4.86
N GLU A 261 -3.42 14.05 -5.15
CA GLU A 261 -3.14 14.54 -6.51
C GLU A 261 -1.83 14.00 -7.10
N GLU A 262 -1.15 13.09 -6.39
CA GLU A 262 0.04 12.43 -6.90
C GLU A 262 -0.27 11.59 -8.13
N THR A 263 0.70 11.49 -9.03
CA THR A 263 0.61 10.66 -10.23
C THR A 263 1.52 9.44 -10.19
N ALA A 264 2.39 9.36 -9.18
CA ALA A 264 3.37 8.30 -8.98
C ALA A 264 3.97 8.35 -7.57
N GLY A 265 4.62 7.27 -7.17
CA GLY A 265 5.31 7.10 -5.90
C GLY A 265 4.42 6.55 -4.77
N LEU A 266 5.04 6.31 -3.62
CA LEU A 266 4.41 5.69 -2.46
C LEU A 266 3.95 6.67 -1.39
N VAL A 267 4.03 7.97 -1.64
CA VAL A 267 3.81 9.02 -0.64
C VAL A 267 2.64 9.89 -1.06
N ALA A 268 1.62 10.00 -0.20
CA ALA A 268 0.60 11.03 -0.29
C ALA A 268 1.04 12.23 0.56
N ALA A 269 1.32 13.37 -0.07
CA ALA A 269 1.72 14.58 0.61
C ALA A 269 0.63 15.10 1.55
N ASN A 270 1.06 15.71 2.64
CA ASN A 270 0.19 16.45 3.53
C ASN A 270 0.35 17.94 3.24
N GLU A 271 -0.72 18.57 2.80
CA GLU A 271 -0.74 19.98 2.38
C GLU A 271 -0.68 20.94 3.56
N VAL A 272 -0.82 20.45 4.80
CA VAL A 272 -0.52 21.24 6.00
C VAL A 272 1.00 21.36 6.13
N ALA A 273 1.50 22.60 6.22
CA ALA A 273 2.93 22.86 6.33
C ALA A 273 3.58 22.12 7.52
N GLY A 274 4.56 21.26 7.22
CA GLY A 274 5.24 20.42 8.22
C GLY A 274 4.39 19.24 8.72
N GLY A 275 3.25 18.98 8.09
CA GLY A 275 2.42 17.83 8.38
C GLY A 275 3.00 16.53 7.82
N ASP A 276 2.73 15.43 8.51
CA ASP A 276 3.20 14.12 8.09
C ASP A 276 2.48 13.60 6.86
N ALA A 277 3.22 13.09 5.90
CA ALA A 277 2.70 12.42 4.72
C ALA A 277 2.05 11.06 5.09
N ALA A 278 1.12 10.59 4.25
CA ALA A 278 0.66 9.21 4.30
C ALA A 278 1.52 8.36 3.36
N THR A 279 1.70 7.09 3.67
CA THR A 279 2.51 6.18 2.85
C THR A 279 1.71 4.95 2.44
N TRP A 280 1.86 4.52 1.20
CA TRP A 280 1.25 3.30 0.71
C TRP A 280 1.84 2.08 1.39
N GLN A 281 0.94 1.20 1.81
CA GLN A 281 1.24 -0.08 2.44
C GLN A 281 0.63 -1.20 1.60
N GLY A 282 1.16 -2.42 1.76
CA GLY A 282 0.68 -3.59 1.03
C GLY A 282 0.89 -3.51 -0.49
N VAL A 283 1.81 -2.65 -0.94
CA VAL A 283 2.23 -2.61 -2.35
C VAL A 283 3.14 -3.81 -2.63
N PRO A 284 2.77 -4.68 -3.58
CA PRO A 284 3.49 -5.93 -3.81
C PRO A 284 4.92 -5.67 -4.29
N ASP A 285 5.84 -6.57 -3.93
CA ASP A 285 7.19 -6.59 -4.47
C ASP A 285 7.18 -6.82 -5.99
N LEU A 286 8.11 -6.14 -6.66
CA LEU A 286 8.22 -6.17 -8.12
C LEU A 286 8.90 -7.44 -8.62
N ILE A 287 9.72 -8.08 -7.78
CA ILE A 287 10.28 -9.41 -8.07
C ILE A 287 9.79 -10.42 -7.05
N GLN A 288 9.10 -11.48 -7.49
CA GLN A 288 8.79 -12.64 -6.66
C GLN A 288 9.50 -13.90 -7.17
N VAL A 289 9.79 -14.80 -6.24
CA VAL A 289 10.44 -16.08 -6.50
C VAL A 289 9.51 -17.19 -6.04
N SER A 290 9.26 -18.21 -6.86
CA SER A 290 8.40 -19.32 -6.48
C SER A 290 9.17 -20.47 -5.80
N ASN A 291 8.46 -21.36 -5.09
CA ASN A 291 9.03 -22.59 -4.56
C ASN A 291 9.30 -23.62 -5.67
N ASN A 292 10.48 -23.49 -6.28
CA ASN A 292 11.04 -24.47 -7.18
C ASN A 292 12.56 -24.54 -7.00
N GLY A 293 13.18 -25.68 -7.27
CA GLY A 293 14.63 -25.86 -7.04
C GLY A 293 15.56 -25.19 -8.06
N SER A 294 15.05 -24.30 -8.92
CA SER A 294 15.72 -23.89 -10.16
C SER A 294 15.79 -22.38 -10.40
N ASN A 295 15.15 -21.53 -9.59
CA ASN A 295 15.26 -20.08 -9.75
C ASN A 295 16.72 -19.62 -9.62
N ARG A 296 17.15 -18.76 -10.55
CA ARG A 296 18.54 -18.31 -10.62
C ARG A 296 18.65 -16.83 -10.98
N LEU A 297 19.51 -16.12 -10.24
CA LEU A 297 20.14 -14.89 -10.67
C LEU A 297 21.59 -15.18 -11.05
N ASP A 298 22.06 -14.58 -12.14
CA ASP A 298 23.41 -14.80 -12.67
C ASP A 298 24.09 -13.47 -12.98
N GLY A 299 24.90 -12.94 -12.06
CA GLY A 299 25.63 -11.68 -12.22
C GLY A 299 24.73 -10.45 -12.40
N VAL A 300 23.63 -10.38 -11.65
CA VAL A 300 22.59 -9.35 -11.80
C VAL A 300 22.80 -8.22 -10.78
N ARG A 301 22.46 -6.99 -11.15
CA ARG A 301 22.24 -5.88 -10.23
C ARG A 301 20.73 -5.66 -10.02
N LEU A 302 20.30 -5.56 -8.77
CA LEU A 302 18.92 -5.28 -8.39
C LEU A 302 18.84 -3.92 -7.70
N ASP A 303 18.20 -2.96 -8.38
CA ASP A 303 17.84 -1.65 -7.86
C ASP A 303 16.35 -1.65 -7.42
N THR A 304 15.84 -2.83 -7.05
CA THR A 304 14.45 -3.06 -6.64
C THR A 304 14.34 -4.23 -5.68
N GLU A 305 13.20 -4.32 -4.98
CA GLU A 305 12.96 -5.34 -3.96
C GLU A 305 12.67 -6.71 -4.58
N ILE A 306 13.21 -7.76 -3.94
CA ILE A 306 12.97 -9.16 -4.28
C ILE A 306 12.44 -9.92 -3.08
N SER A 307 11.35 -10.65 -3.28
CA SER A 307 10.63 -11.37 -2.23
C SER A 307 10.66 -12.88 -2.43
N LEU A 308 11.07 -13.56 -1.35
CA LEU A 308 11.05 -15.00 -1.14
C LEU A 308 10.18 -15.35 0.08
N GLU A 309 9.05 -14.65 0.22
CA GLU A 309 8.14 -14.79 1.37
C GLU A 309 7.13 -15.94 1.23
N GLY A 310 7.06 -16.57 0.07
CA GLY A 310 6.33 -17.81 -0.14
C GLY A 310 6.90 -18.97 0.67
N TYR A 311 6.16 -20.07 0.70
CA TYR A 311 6.55 -21.24 1.49
C TYR A 311 7.64 -22.04 0.79
N ARG A 312 8.85 -22.05 1.37
CA ARG A 312 10.05 -22.73 0.86
C ARG A 312 10.51 -22.22 -0.50
N ASP A 313 10.38 -20.93 -0.74
CA ASP A 313 10.96 -20.33 -1.94
C ASP A 313 12.46 -20.58 -1.98
N PHE A 314 12.99 -20.70 -3.19
CA PHE A 314 14.37 -21.08 -3.39
C PHE A 314 14.97 -20.15 -4.43
N LEU A 315 16.13 -19.58 -4.14
CA LEU A 315 16.88 -18.77 -5.09
C LEU A 315 18.34 -19.21 -5.09
N ARG A 316 18.87 -19.40 -6.30
CA ARG A 316 20.30 -19.58 -6.52
C ARG A 316 20.91 -18.30 -7.08
N ILE A 317 22.06 -17.91 -6.56
CA ILE A 317 22.86 -16.81 -7.08
C ILE A 317 24.17 -17.40 -7.62
N ASP A 318 24.40 -17.11 -8.90
CA ASP A 318 25.59 -17.48 -9.64
C ASP A 318 26.29 -16.17 -10.10
N ASN A 319 27.62 -16.16 -10.13
CA ASN A 319 28.45 -15.02 -10.57
C ASN A 319 28.19 -13.65 -9.89
N GLY A 320 27.66 -13.66 -8.67
CA GLY A 320 27.46 -12.49 -7.81
C GLY A 320 26.08 -11.83 -7.96
N LEU A 321 25.78 -10.95 -7.00
CA LEU A 321 24.59 -10.11 -6.95
C LEU A 321 25.00 -8.72 -6.43
N GLU A 322 24.68 -7.66 -7.17
CA GLU A 322 24.71 -6.29 -6.61
C GLU A 322 23.29 -5.95 -6.14
N LEU A 323 23.06 -5.89 -4.83
CA LEU A 323 21.77 -5.59 -4.23
C LEU A 323 21.79 -4.16 -3.67
N ASN A 324 21.01 -3.26 -4.29
CA ASN A 324 20.87 -1.87 -3.84
C ASN A 324 19.51 -1.58 -3.18
N SER A 325 18.72 -2.63 -2.93
CA SER A 325 17.41 -2.57 -2.29
C SER A 325 17.22 -3.75 -1.33
N THR A 326 15.99 -4.11 -0.99
CA THR A 326 15.69 -5.14 0.00
C THR A 326 15.52 -6.53 -0.64
N MET A 327 16.17 -7.54 -0.07
CA MET A 327 15.80 -8.95 -0.28
C MET A 327 15.12 -9.50 0.97
N THR A 328 13.85 -9.89 0.86
CA THR A 328 13.10 -10.47 1.98
C THR A 328 13.06 -12.00 1.87
N VAL A 329 13.54 -12.69 2.90
CA VAL A 329 13.58 -14.15 2.97
C VAL A 329 12.61 -14.63 4.04
N GLY A 330 11.49 -15.21 3.60
CA GLY A 330 10.43 -15.71 4.48
C GLY A 330 10.56 -17.18 4.85
N ARG A 331 9.42 -17.81 5.12
CA ARG A 331 9.32 -19.10 5.82
C ARG A 331 9.96 -20.26 5.06
N GLN A 332 10.99 -20.87 5.67
CA GLN A 332 11.73 -22.01 5.12
C GLN A 332 12.35 -21.74 3.74
N SER A 333 12.39 -20.48 3.33
CA SER A 333 12.96 -20.05 2.06
C SER A 333 14.49 -20.07 2.14
N ARG A 334 15.13 -20.22 0.99
CA ARG A 334 16.56 -20.46 0.91
C ARG A 334 17.19 -19.65 -0.21
N VAL A 335 18.28 -18.97 0.12
CA VAL A 335 19.15 -18.33 -0.85
C VAL A 335 20.50 -19.07 -0.84
N TYR A 336 20.90 -19.56 -2.01
CA TYR A 336 22.12 -20.34 -2.20
C TYR A 336 23.08 -19.63 -3.14
N PHE A 337 24.30 -19.42 -2.65
CA PHE A 337 25.41 -18.90 -3.45
C PHE A 337 26.22 -20.07 -4.02
N ARG A 338 26.41 -20.11 -5.34
CA ARG A 338 27.15 -21.21 -5.99
C ARG A 338 28.54 -20.75 -6.44
N GLY A 339 29.58 -21.36 -5.88
CA GLY A 339 30.97 -21.00 -6.15
C GLY A 339 31.41 -19.79 -5.34
N ASP A 340 32.48 -19.14 -5.79
CA ASP A 340 32.92 -17.87 -5.20
C ASP A 340 31.94 -16.78 -5.64
N GLN A 341 31.24 -16.16 -4.70
CA GLN A 341 30.18 -15.20 -4.94
C GLN A 341 30.42 -13.95 -4.09
N SER A 342 30.07 -12.79 -4.64
CA SER A 342 29.96 -11.54 -3.90
C SER A 342 28.51 -11.09 -3.91
N VAL A 343 27.98 -10.77 -2.73
CA VAL A 343 26.84 -9.83 -2.63
C VAL A 343 27.44 -8.47 -2.33
N SER A 344 27.25 -7.53 -3.23
CA SER A 344 27.71 -6.14 -3.11
C SER A 344 26.52 -5.19 -3.17
N GLY A 345 26.76 -3.88 -3.06
CA GLY A 345 25.72 -2.87 -3.04
C GLY A 345 25.38 -2.40 -1.62
N SER A 346 24.40 -1.52 -1.51
CA SER A 346 24.00 -0.88 -0.25
C SER A 346 22.68 -1.40 0.33
N GLY A 347 22.08 -2.42 -0.30
CA GLY A 347 20.80 -2.98 0.09
C GLY A 347 20.87 -3.91 1.30
N ASP A 348 19.70 -4.25 1.82
CA ASP A 348 19.53 -5.08 3.01
C ASP A 348 18.99 -6.47 2.67
N VAL A 349 19.46 -7.49 3.39
CA VAL A 349 18.86 -8.84 3.37
C VAL A 349 18.10 -9.05 4.67
N LEU A 350 16.77 -9.01 4.60
CA LEU A 350 15.89 -9.19 5.74
C LEU A 350 15.47 -10.65 5.84
N ILE A 351 15.82 -11.28 6.96
CA ILE A 351 15.36 -12.64 7.28
C ILE A 351 14.18 -12.49 8.23
N SER A 352 12.96 -12.81 7.76
CA SER A 352 11.74 -12.57 8.52
C SER A 352 11.75 -13.37 9.84
N PRO A 353 11.56 -12.71 11.00
CA PRO A 353 11.58 -13.35 12.32
C PRO A 353 10.27 -14.11 12.62
N ASP A 354 9.23 -13.95 11.82
CA ASP A 354 7.86 -14.42 12.12
C ASP A 354 7.67 -15.93 11.95
N HIS A 355 8.75 -16.67 11.69
CA HIS A 355 8.70 -18.09 11.35
C HIS A 355 9.70 -18.90 12.15
N THR A 356 9.18 -19.74 13.06
CA THR A 356 9.94 -20.64 13.95
C THR A 356 10.70 -21.76 13.23
N ASP A 357 10.56 -21.85 11.90
CA ASP A 357 11.13 -22.89 11.05
C ASP A 357 12.16 -22.30 10.08
N SER A 358 13.40 -22.19 10.56
CA SER A 358 14.66 -22.05 9.82
C SER A 358 14.61 -21.46 8.39
N SER A 359 14.80 -20.15 8.29
CA SER A 359 15.18 -19.46 7.05
C SER A 359 16.71 -19.36 6.97
N TYR A 360 17.29 -19.58 5.79
CA TYR A 360 18.75 -19.62 5.63
C TYR A 360 19.22 -18.79 4.45
N ALA A 361 20.15 -17.87 4.70
CA ALA A 361 21.12 -17.43 3.72
C ALA A 361 22.40 -18.24 3.94
N GLN A 362 22.74 -19.16 3.03
CA GLN A 362 23.99 -19.92 3.10
C GLN A 362 24.93 -19.50 1.96
N GLY A 363 25.99 -18.79 2.34
CA GLY A 363 27.16 -18.39 1.55
C GLY A 363 28.14 -17.67 2.48
N LEU A 364 29.46 -17.85 2.31
CA LEU A 364 30.45 -17.13 3.10
C LEU A 364 30.27 -15.63 2.84
N PHE A 365 29.75 -14.89 3.83
CA PHE A 365 29.92 -13.44 3.88
C PHE A 365 31.40 -13.17 4.21
N LEU A 366 32.26 -13.19 3.18
CA LEU A 366 33.64 -12.73 3.32
C LEU A 366 33.65 -11.21 3.27
N GLU A 367 33.83 -10.66 4.48
CA GLU A 367 34.33 -9.35 4.89
C GLU A 367 34.29 -8.18 3.90
N GLN A 368 33.67 -7.09 4.39
CA GLN A 368 33.93 -5.72 3.98
C GLN A 368 35.44 -5.46 3.82
N ALA A 369 35.82 -4.80 2.72
CA ALA A 369 37.03 -4.01 2.63
C ALA A 369 36.66 -2.58 2.23
#